data_AF-A0A345HI61-F1
#
_entry.id   AF-A0A345HI61-F1
#
_cell.length_a   1.000
_cell.length_b   1.000
_cell.length_c   1.000
_cell.angle_alpha   90.00
_cell.angle_beta   90.00
_cell.angle_gamma   90.00
#
_symmetry.space_group_name_H-M   'P 1'
#
loop_
_entity.id
_entity.type
_entity.pdbx_description
1 polymer ?
#
loop_
_entity_poly.entity_id
_entity_poly.type
_entity_poly.pdbx_seq_one_letter_code
_entity_poly.pdbx_strand_id
1 'polypeptide(L)'
;MHVEADVRGAVEDRREVLERIRAVLDRVEFAGAVETAESGGAAESGGIAGIAAAAAAGSGTAAGAGARASAPPMSASVSDDVLRRPAAMEAVHTAQRALRSGASAARSRAELGSVLDLLAGFGPPAFGPTGPQDHLRRSVSRALRSAAPRRGRDGTPVTARVVAWDADQRQVLVSAVALLTDVWPELVGELAETVTEVALLDGDALDRFTDFTVHGAVLVHRNRLTTGASGLPGPVRCAEALVHEGAHSRYDAAAVARPFLLPEPAGGGGGGGGGGTPGRTDPGALLVTTPLRADPRPLSGLVRRTVALARCVLLYRRIAALGTPGTPGAPGTLEAAAVAAREARLTASARQAVDTLTAHSGALTDAGRALLDECAAVSREREEERKQEQERP
;
A
#
# COMPACT_ATOMS: atom_id res chain seq x y z
N MET A 1 -13.29 -0.67 -7.58
CA MET A 1 -12.38 -1.82 -7.71
C MET A 1 -13.18 -3.05 -8.07
N HIS A 2 -12.71 -3.78 -9.07
CA HIS A 2 -13.17 -5.12 -9.43
C HIS A 2 -12.05 -6.14 -9.16
N VAL A 3 -12.41 -7.42 -9.03
CA VAL A 3 -11.43 -8.51 -8.94
C VAL A 3 -10.67 -8.65 -10.25
N GLU A 4 -11.37 -8.51 -11.38
CA GLU A 4 -10.72 -8.32 -12.66
C GLU A 4 -9.94 -7.00 -12.71
N ALA A 5 -8.87 -6.98 -13.49
CA ALA A 5 -8.03 -5.79 -13.61
C ALA A 5 -8.77 -4.70 -14.40
N ASP A 6 -8.72 -3.48 -13.89
CA ASP A 6 -9.37 -2.32 -14.50
C ASP A 6 -8.44 -1.11 -14.42
N VAL A 7 -7.74 -0.85 -15.53
CA VAL A 7 -6.77 0.25 -15.64
C VAL A 7 -7.45 1.58 -15.39
N ARG A 8 -8.67 1.78 -15.90
CA ARG A 8 -9.40 3.04 -15.74
C ARG A 8 -9.75 3.27 -14.27
N GLY A 9 -10.33 2.26 -13.62
CA GLY A 9 -10.62 2.34 -12.19
C GLY A 9 -9.36 2.55 -11.35
N ALA A 10 -8.19 2.04 -11.77
CA ALA A 10 -6.92 2.29 -11.10
C ALA A 10 -6.44 3.74 -11.23
N VAL A 11 -6.60 4.34 -12.41
CA VAL A 11 -6.34 5.78 -12.65
C VAL A 11 -7.23 6.63 -11.76
N GLU A 12 -8.53 6.34 -11.73
CA GLU A 12 -9.53 7.05 -10.92
C GLU A 12 -9.19 6.95 -9.43
N ASP A 13 -8.97 5.74 -8.91
CA ASP A 13 -8.64 5.54 -7.51
C ASP A 13 -7.29 6.19 -7.12
N ARG A 14 -6.30 6.20 -8.02
CA ARG A 14 -5.06 6.96 -7.79
C ARG A 14 -5.31 8.45 -7.70
N ARG A 15 -6.14 9.02 -8.59
CA ARG A 15 -6.46 10.45 -8.56
C ARG A 15 -7.04 10.85 -7.20
N GLU A 16 -7.96 10.06 -6.66
CA GLU A 16 -8.53 10.29 -5.33
C GLU A 16 -7.48 10.25 -4.21
N VAL A 17 -6.51 9.33 -4.30
CA VAL A 17 -5.36 9.30 -3.37
C VAL A 17 -4.53 10.58 -3.47
N LEU A 18 -4.24 11.05 -4.69
CA LEU A 18 -3.49 12.29 -4.95
C LEU A 18 -4.21 13.52 -4.42
N GLU A 19 -5.52 13.61 -4.58
CA GLU A 19 -6.34 14.69 -4.00
C GLU A 19 -6.29 14.69 -2.47
N ARG A 20 -6.35 13.51 -1.83
CA ARG A 20 -6.21 13.42 -0.36
C ARG A 20 -4.84 13.84 0.13
N ILE A 21 -3.79 13.52 -0.62
CA ILE A 21 -2.42 13.95 -0.29
C ILE A 21 -2.32 15.47 -0.36
N ARG A 22 -2.83 16.09 -1.43
CA ARG A 22 -2.86 17.55 -1.56
C ARG A 22 -3.57 18.22 -0.39
N ALA A 23 -4.72 17.68 0.03
CA ALA A 23 -5.43 18.16 1.23
C ALA A 23 -4.64 17.97 2.54
N VAL A 24 -3.69 17.04 2.61
CA VAL A 24 -2.74 16.95 3.73
C VAL A 24 -1.67 18.04 3.62
N LEU A 25 -1.10 18.26 2.42
CA LEU A 25 -0.10 19.30 2.18
C LEU A 25 -0.65 20.69 2.58
N ASP A 26 -1.87 21.02 2.14
CA ASP A 26 -2.54 22.28 2.46
C ASP A 26 -2.69 22.49 3.98
N ARG A 27 -3.03 21.42 4.72
CA ARG A 27 -3.16 21.49 6.18
C ARG A 27 -1.83 21.66 6.89
N VAL A 28 -0.78 20.99 6.43
CA VAL A 28 0.60 21.15 6.96
C VAL A 28 1.07 22.57 6.73
N GLU A 29 0.83 23.11 5.54
CA GLU A 29 1.14 24.48 5.17
C GLU A 29 0.42 25.49 6.06
N PHE A 30 -0.91 25.36 6.19
CA PHE A 30 -1.73 26.24 7.00
C PHE A 30 -1.31 26.23 8.47
N ALA A 31 -1.13 25.03 9.05
CA ALA A 31 -0.72 24.90 10.45
C ALA A 31 0.66 25.54 10.72
N GLY A 32 1.61 25.40 9.79
CA GLY A 32 2.92 26.06 9.91
C GLY A 32 2.84 27.59 9.82
N ALA A 33 1.91 28.12 9.02
CA ALA A 33 1.70 29.57 8.90
C ALA A 33 1.12 30.17 10.20
N VAL A 34 0.15 29.47 10.82
CA VAL A 34 -0.43 29.87 12.12
C VAL A 34 0.65 29.90 13.21
N GLU A 35 1.45 28.84 13.33
CA GLU A 35 2.55 28.76 14.33
C GLU A 35 3.60 29.87 14.14
N THR A 36 3.88 30.25 12.90
CA THR A 36 4.82 31.35 12.58
C THR A 36 4.24 32.72 12.94
N ALA A 37 2.93 32.94 12.72
CA ALA A 37 2.27 34.19 13.07
C ALA A 37 2.20 34.38 14.60
N GLU A 38 1.90 33.32 15.35
CA GLU A 38 1.84 33.34 16.81
C GLU A 38 3.21 33.63 17.44
N SER A 39 4.28 33.04 16.90
CA SER A 39 5.65 33.29 17.37
C SER A 39 6.15 34.70 17.04
N GLY A 40 5.73 35.28 15.92
CA GLY A 40 6.04 36.68 15.55
C GLY A 40 5.32 37.72 16.43
N GLY A 41 4.03 37.50 16.74
CA GLY A 41 3.24 38.44 17.55
C GLY A 41 3.69 38.55 19.01
N ALA A 42 4.25 37.48 19.57
CA ALA A 42 4.82 37.50 20.92
C ALA A 42 6.04 38.45 21.02
N ALA A 43 6.87 38.52 19.97
CA ALA A 43 8.04 39.39 19.94
C ALA A 43 7.69 40.88 19.85
N GLU A 44 6.58 41.24 19.18
CA GLU A 44 6.14 42.63 19.06
C GLU A 44 5.36 43.13 20.29
N SER A 45 4.67 42.25 21.02
CA SER A 45 3.94 42.63 22.24
C SER A 45 4.83 42.97 23.45
N GLY A 46 6.09 42.51 23.46
CA GLY A 46 7.09 42.87 24.48
C GLY A 46 7.66 44.29 24.35
N GLY A 47 7.36 45.01 23.26
CA GLY A 47 7.84 46.37 22.99
C GLY A 47 6.91 47.50 23.45
N ILE A 48 5.70 47.20 23.94
CA ILE A 48 4.71 48.26 24.28
C ILE A 48 4.98 48.91 25.66
N ALA A 49 5.88 48.36 26.47
CA ALA A 49 6.34 49.02 27.70
C ALA A 49 7.40 50.13 27.47
N GLY A 50 7.87 50.35 26.24
CA GLY A 50 8.89 51.36 25.91
C GLY A 50 8.44 52.54 25.04
N ILE A 51 7.24 52.52 24.46
CA ILE A 51 6.77 53.51 23.47
C ILE A 51 5.81 54.53 24.11
N ALA A 52 6.20 55.05 25.28
CA ALA A 52 5.60 56.25 25.87
C ALA A 52 6.59 57.45 25.88
N ALA A 53 7.70 57.38 25.12
CA ALA A 53 8.75 58.41 25.16
C ALA A 53 9.26 58.92 23.79
N ALA A 54 8.57 58.66 22.66
CA ALA A 54 9.06 59.11 21.34
C ALA A 54 7.95 59.52 20.36
N ALA A 55 6.96 60.27 20.82
CA ALA A 55 5.95 60.91 19.96
C ALA A 55 6.06 62.44 20.05
N ALA A 56 7.14 63.01 19.48
CA ALA A 56 7.24 64.44 19.20
C ALA A 56 8.35 64.73 18.17
N ALA A 57 8.19 64.28 16.91
CA ALA A 57 8.71 64.98 15.73
C ALA A 57 8.36 64.24 14.41
N GLY A 58 7.59 64.92 13.55
CA GLY A 58 7.96 65.07 12.14
C GLY A 58 7.66 63.95 11.14
N SER A 59 6.47 64.03 10.54
CA SER A 59 6.23 64.06 9.08
C SER A 59 7.08 63.20 8.13
N GLY A 60 6.40 62.23 7.50
CA GLY A 60 6.44 62.10 6.04
C GLY A 60 7.18 60.89 5.49
N THR A 61 6.46 59.80 5.24
CA THR A 61 6.61 58.99 4.01
C THR A 61 5.46 57.98 3.92
N ALA A 62 4.52 58.28 3.03
CA ALA A 62 3.58 57.32 2.50
C ALA A 62 4.28 56.42 1.46
N ALA A 63 3.64 55.28 1.17
CA ALA A 63 3.94 54.32 0.10
C ALA A 63 5.01 53.27 0.42
N GLY A 64 4.52 52.13 0.93
CA GLY A 64 5.28 50.90 1.02
C GLY A 64 4.47 49.73 1.56
N ALA A 65 3.15 49.70 1.37
CA ALA A 65 2.36 48.47 1.54
C ALA A 65 2.72 47.53 0.40
N GLY A 66 3.94 47.00 0.43
CA GLY A 66 4.41 45.95 -0.46
C GLY A 66 3.52 44.76 -0.20
N ALA A 67 2.59 44.52 -1.12
CA ALA A 67 1.90 43.26 -1.23
C ALA A 67 3.00 42.19 -1.34
N ARG A 68 3.34 41.56 -0.20
CA ARG A 68 4.17 40.36 -0.21
C ARG A 68 3.38 39.40 -1.06
N ALA A 69 3.87 39.14 -2.27
CA ALA A 69 3.30 38.12 -3.13
C ALA A 69 3.30 36.83 -2.30
N SER A 70 2.12 36.39 -1.88
CA SER A 70 2.00 35.12 -1.16
C SER A 70 2.59 34.06 -2.07
N ALA A 71 3.60 33.36 -1.59
CA ALA A 71 4.13 32.20 -2.28
C ALA A 71 2.96 31.24 -2.59
N PRO A 72 2.93 30.62 -3.78
CA PRO A 72 1.89 29.66 -4.10
C PRO A 72 1.87 28.54 -3.06
N PRO A 73 0.68 27.96 -2.78
CA PRO A 73 0.59 26.86 -1.83
C PRO A 73 1.42 25.66 -2.31
N MET A 74 2.04 24.94 -1.38
CA MET A 74 2.89 23.77 -1.59
C MET A 74 2.19 22.71 -2.44
N SER A 75 0.87 22.54 -2.27
CA SER A 75 0.09 21.58 -3.07
C SER A 75 0.00 21.94 -4.55
N ALA A 76 0.05 23.24 -4.91
CA ALA A 76 -0.01 23.70 -6.28
C ALA A 76 1.34 23.63 -7.00
N SER A 77 2.45 23.60 -6.25
CA SER A 77 3.80 23.53 -6.83
C SER A 77 4.32 22.11 -7.04
N VAL A 78 3.69 21.09 -6.42
CA VAL A 78 4.18 19.71 -6.46
C VAL A 78 3.48 18.93 -7.57
N SER A 79 4.27 18.42 -8.52
CA SER A 79 3.78 17.57 -9.62
C SER A 79 3.19 16.25 -9.10
N ASP A 80 2.17 15.73 -9.80
CA ASP A 80 1.61 14.39 -9.55
C ASP A 80 2.69 13.31 -9.58
N ASP A 81 3.68 13.43 -10.47
CA ASP A 81 4.77 12.44 -10.58
C ASP A 81 5.62 12.35 -9.31
N VAL A 82 5.79 13.47 -8.59
CA VAL A 82 6.47 13.48 -7.29
C VAL A 82 5.62 12.78 -6.25
N LEU A 83 4.32 13.09 -6.20
CA LEU A 83 3.38 12.51 -5.24
C LEU A 83 3.15 11.01 -5.46
N ARG A 84 3.35 10.51 -6.68
CA ARG A 84 3.29 9.07 -6.99
C ARG A 84 4.46 8.27 -6.42
N ARG A 85 5.51 8.92 -5.90
CA ARG A 85 6.69 8.23 -5.35
C ARG A 85 6.42 7.70 -3.93
N PRO A 86 6.78 6.45 -3.61
CA PRO A 86 6.57 5.89 -2.28
C PRO A 86 7.27 6.67 -1.16
N ALA A 87 8.41 7.30 -1.46
CA ALA A 87 9.10 8.19 -0.52
C ALA A 87 8.28 9.46 -0.20
N ALA A 88 7.61 10.07 -1.18
CA ALA A 88 6.72 11.21 -0.97
C ALA A 88 5.52 10.80 -0.11
N MET A 89 4.94 9.63 -0.39
CA MET A 89 3.84 9.06 0.38
C MET A 89 4.20 8.87 1.85
N GLU A 90 5.37 8.32 2.14
CA GLU A 90 5.84 8.14 3.53
C GLU A 90 6.03 9.49 4.24
N ALA A 91 6.60 10.49 3.54
CA ALA A 91 6.79 11.83 4.09
C ALA A 91 5.45 12.50 4.43
N VAL A 92 4.47 12.40 3.53
CA VAL A 92 3.10 12.92 3.75
C VAL A 92 2.45 12.25 4.97
N HIS A 93 2.53 10.92 5.08
CA HIS A 93 1.98 10.20 6.24
C HIS A 93 2.70 10.57 7.55
N THR A 94 4.01 10.80 7.48
CA THR A 94 4.82 11.23 8.64
C THR A 94 4.39 12.62 9.10
N ALA A 95 4.30 13.59 8.18
CA ALA A 95 3.84 14.94 8.48
C ALA A 95 2.40 14.95 9.02
N GLN A 96 1.50 14.16 8.40
CA GLN A 96 0.12 14.02 8.88
C GLN A 96 0.05 13.47 10.31
N ARG A 97 0.87 12.46 10.63
CA ARG A 97 0.94 11.89 11.99
C ARG A 97 1.47 12.91 12.98
N ALA A 98 2.52 13.64 12.61
CA ALA A 98 3.13 14.69 13.43
C ALA A 98 2.09 15.76 13.81
N LEU A 99 1.31 16.24 12.84
CA LEU A 99 0.20 17.18 13.07
C LEU A 99 -0.82 16.63 14.07
N ARG A 100 -1.25 15.37 13.91
CA ARG A 100 -2.22 14.74 14.83
C ARG A 100 -1.68 14.58 16.25
N SER A 101 -0.38 14.42 16.40
CA SER A 101 0.28 14.34 17.72
C SER A 101 0.61 15.70 18.34
N GLY A 102 0.27 16.82 17.69
CA GLY A 102 0.60 18.16 18.18
C GLY A 102 2.09 18.50 18.08
N ALA A 103 2.84 17.83 17.21
CA ALA A 103 4.22 18.23 16.91
C ALA A 103 4.24 19.54 16.12
N SER A 104 5.37 20.26 16.16
CA SER A 104 5.54 21.52 15.42
C SER A 104 5.21 21.34 13.94
N ALA A 105 4.23 22.11 13.48
CA ALA A 105 3.78 22.12 12.10
C ALA A 105 4.83 22.78 11.20
N ALA A 106 5.53 23.80 11.69
CA ALA A 106 6.64 24.45 10.98
C ALA A 106 7.78 23.47 10.68
N ARG A 107 8.19 22.65 11.66
CA ARG A 107 9.20 21.60 11.44
C ARG A 107 8.70 20.55 10.43
N SER A 108 7.47 20.06 10.61
CA SER A 108 6.86 19.06 9.73
C SER A 108 6.77 19.56 8.28
N ARG A 109 6.44 20.85 8.10
CA ARG A 109 6.40 21.52 6.80
C ARG A 109 7.80 21.60 6.17
N ALA A 110 8.82 22.00 6.93
CA ALA A 110 10.19 22.11 6.42
C ALA A 110 10.76 20.74 6.00
N GLU A 111 10.55 19.70 6.82
CA GLU A 111 10.97 18.34 6.49
C GLU A 111 10.26 17.80 5.24
N LEU A 112 8.95 18.02 5.15
CA LEU A 112 8.16 17.60 3.99
C LEU A 112 8.59 18.33 2.71
N GLY A 113 8.77 19.66 2.77
CA GLY A 113 9.26 20.46 1.65
C GLY A 113 10.62 19.97 1.14
N SER A 114 11.57 19.74 2.05
CA SER A 114 12.91 19.22 1.70
C SER A 114 12.85 17.87 0.98
N VAL A 115 11.99 16.95 1.42
CA VAL A 115 11.81 15.66 0.75
C VAL A 115 11.18 15.85 -0.64
N LEU A 116 10.14 16.68 -0.77
CA LEU A 116 9.47 16.91 -2.06
C LEU A 116 10.39 17.60 -3.07
N ASP A 117 11.18 18.58 -2.64
CA ASP A 117 12.17 19.27 -3.48
C ASP A 117 13.25 18.31 -3.98
N LEU A 118 13.76 17.44 -3.10
CA LEU A 118 14.69 16.39 -3.48
C LEU A 118 14.08 15.46 -4.55
N LEU A 119 12.83 15.06 -4.35
CA LEU A 119 12.14 14.13 -5.24
C LEU A 119 11.77 14.74 -6.60
N ALA A 120 11.59 16.07 -6.67
CA ALA A 120 11.33 16.80 -7.92
C ALA A 120 12.52 16.78 -8.89
N GLY A 121 13.74 16.55 -8.40
CA GLY A 121 14.94 16.41 -9.23
C GLY A 121 15.05 15.09 -9.99
N PHE A 122 14.17 14.12 -9.73
CA PHE A 122 14.17 12.83 -10.41
C PHE A 122 13.15 12.82 -11.56
N GLY A 123 13.43 12.02 -12.61
CA GLY A 123 12.50 11.82 -13.74
C GLY A 123 11.15 11.20 -13.33
N PRO A 124 10.22 10.94 -14.26
CA PRO A 124 8.94 10.34 -13.91
C PRO A 124 9.14 8.96 -13.25
N PRO A 125 8.32 8.59 -12.25
CA PRO A 125 8.41 7.27 -11.64
C PRO A 125 8.03 6.20 -12.68
N ALA A 126 8.87 5.18 -12.80
CA ALA A 126 8.65 4.07 -13.72
C ALA A 126 8.51 2.77 -12.92
N PHE A 127 7.45 2.00 -13.22
CA PHE A 127 7.26 0.66 -12.66
C PHE A 127 8.48 -0.22 -12.95
N GLY A 128 9.20 -0.60 -11.90
CA GLY A 128 10.39 -1.41 -12.10
C GLY A 128 11.21 -1.68 -10.83
N PRO A 129 12.33 -2.42 -10.99
CA PRO A 129 13.20 -2.78 -9.88
C PRO A 129 13.88 -1.56 -9.28
N THR A 130 13.75 -1.39 -7.97
CA THR A 130 14.41 -0.32 -7.21
C THR A 130 15.47 -0.86 -6.25
N GLY A 131 16.51 -0.07 -6.00
CA GLY A 131 17.54 -0.39 -5.01
C GLY A 131 17.09 -0.14 -3.57
N PRO A 132 17.93 -0.43 -2.57
CA PRO A 132 17.64 -0.09 -1.18
C PRO A 132 17.51 1.42 -1.00
N GLN A 133 16.36 1.85 -0.48
CA GLN A 133 16.07 3.24 -0.13
C GLN A 133 15.63 3.34 1.33
N ASP A 134 15.77 4.51 1.95
CA ASP A 134 15.54 4.65 3.39
C ASP A 134 14.07 4.49 3.78
N HIS A 135 13.11 4.92 2.94
CA HIS A 135 11.68 4.69 3.20
C HIS A 135 11.33 3.20 3.21
N LEU A 136 11.93 2.42 2.30
CA LEU A 136 11.74 0.98 2.23
C LEU A 136 12.36 0.28 3.46
N ARG A 137 13.54 0.72 3.90
CA ARG A 137 14.19 0.19 5.12
C ARG A 137 13.37 0.49 6.38
N ARG A 138 12.84 1.71 6.49
CA ARG A 138 11.95 2.11 7.59
C ARG A 138 10.66 1.30 7.58
N SER A 139 10.10 1.05 6.39
CA SER A 139 8.93 0.22 6.18
C SER A 139 9.14 -1.22 6.66
N VAL A 140 10.22 -1.88 6.22
CA VAL A 140 10.58 -3.22 6.72
C VAL A 140 10.81 -3.21 8.23
N SER A 141 11.47 -2.17 8.77
CA SER A 141 11.69 -2.05 10.21
C SER A 141 10.38 -1.92 11.01
N ARG A 142 9.38 -1.20 10.50
CA ARG A 142 8.03 -1.14 11.09
C ARG A 142 7.35 -2.50 11.06
N ALA A 143 7.46 -3.21 9.94
CA ALA A 143 6.92 -4.56 9.77
C ALA A 143 7.49 -5.51 10.84
N LEU A 144 8.80 -5.52 10.99
CA LEU A 144 9.51 -6.39 11.93
C LEU A 144 9.13 -6.10 13.39
N ARG A 145 8.96 -4.82 13.76
CA ARG A 145 8.48 -4.46 15.11
C ARG A 145 7.06 -4.93 15.39
N SER A 146 6.24 -5.09 14.36
CA SER A 146 4.84 -5.53 14.47
C SER A 146 4.69 -7.04 14.33
N ALA A 147 5.74 -7.74 13.88
CA ALA A 147 5.75 -9.18 13.77
C ALA A 147 6.06 -9.81 15.13
N ALA A 148 5.41 -10.93 15.43
CA ALA A 148 5.77 -11.74 16.58
C ALA A 148 7.26 -12.15 16.45
N PRO A 149 8.07 -12.06 17.53
CA PRO A 149 9.45 -12.51 17.49
C PRO A 149 9.52 -13.98 17.06
N ARG A 150 10.31 -14.26 16.02
CA ARG A 150 10.55 -15.62 15.54
C ARG A 150 12.04 -15.90 15.58
N ARG A 151 12.39 -17.16 15.86
CA ARG A 151 13.76 -17.65 15.78
C ARG A 151 13.88 -18.62 14.63
N GLY A 152 15.02 -18.55 13.93
CA GLY A 152 15.42 -19.52 12.91
C GLY A 152 15.73 -20.88 13.53
N ARG A 153 16.09 -21.85 12.68
CA ARG A 153 16.45 -23.21 13.12
C ARG A 153 17.69 -23.26 14.01
N ASP A 154 18.57 -22.28 13.85
CA ASP A 154 19.79 -22.06 14.62
C ASP A 154 19.55 -21.26 15.92
N GLY A 155 18.29 -20.90 16.22
CA GLY A 155 17.93 -20.11 17.38
C GLY A 155 18.19 -18.60 17.23
N THR A 156 18.70 -18.12 16.09
CA THR A 156 18.93 -16.69 15.86
C THR A 156 17.62 -15.97 15.51
N PRO A 157 17.43 -14.69 15.85
CA PRO A 157 16.27 -13.94 15.40
C PRO A 157 16.20 -13.91 13.87
N VAL A 158 15.04 -14.24 13.31
CA VAL A 158 14.85 -14.09 11.86
C VAL A 158 14.96 -12.62 11.47
N THR A 159 15.58 -12.35 10.33
CA THR A 159 15.79 -10.99 9.82
C THR A 159 15.05 -10.78 8.51
N ALA A 160 14.81 -9.52 8.15
CA ALA A 160 14.42 -9.13 6.80
C ALA A 160 15.05 -7.78 6.48
N ARG A 161 15.55 -7.62 5.25
CA ARG A 161 16.19 -6.38 4.79
C ARG A 161 15.96 -6.16 3.30
N VAL A 162 15.96 -4.89 2.91
CA VAL A 162 15.90 -4.50 1.49
C VAL A 162 17.31 -4.60 0.91
N VAL A 163 17.45 -5.32 -0.20
CA VAL A 163 18.73 -5.57 -0.88
C VAL A 163 18.69 -5.08 -2.32
N ALA A 164 19.87 -4.90 -2.92
CA ALA A 164 19.96 -4.54 -4.33
C ALA A 164 19.63 -5.75 -5.22
N TRP A 165 19.04 -5.46 -6.38
CA TRP A 165 18.83 -6.43 -7.45
C TRP A 165 20.11 -6.64 -8.24
N ASP A 166 20.54 -7.89 -8.41
CA ASP A 166 21.55 -8.28 -9.40
C ASP A 166 20.94 -8.47 -10.80
N ALA A 167 21.80 -8.73 -11.80
CA ALA A 167 21.37 -8.85 -13.20
C ALA A 167 20.42 -10.04 -13.43
N ASP A 168 20.71 -11.20 -12.84
CA ASP A 168 19.90 -12.41 -13.00
C ASP A 168 18.52 -12.23 -12.35
N GLN A 169 18.47 -11.62 -11.16
CA GLN A 169 17.23 -11.28 -10.48
C GLN A 169 16.38 -10.30 -11.28
N ARG A 170 17.00 -9.28 -11.89
CA ARG A 170 16.30 -8.35 -12.80
C ARG A 170 15.74 -9.09 -14.00
N GLN A 171 16.47 -10.03 -14.56
CA GLN A 171 15.99 -10.83 -15.68
C GLN A 171 14.76 -11.68 -15.29
N VAL A 172 14.72 -12.25 -14.09
CA VAL A 172 13.52 -12.95 -13.60
C VAL A 172 12.32 -12.01 -13.48
N LEU A 173 12.51 -10.79 -12.99
CA LEU A 173 11.44 -9.79 -12.93
C LEU A 173 10.94 -9.42 -14.33
N VAL A 174 11.85 -9.21 -15.29
CA VAL A 174 11.49 -8.96 -16.70
C VAL A 174 10.65 -10.12 -17.26
N SER A 175 11.08 -11.36 -17.05
CA SER A 175 10.32 -12.54 -17.50
C SER A 175 8.97 -12.67 -16.80
N ALA A 176 8.85 -12.28 -15.53
CA ALA A 176 7.58 -12.27 -14.81
C ALA A 176 6.61 -11.22 -15.36
N VAL A 177 7.10 -10.02 -15.69
CA VAL A 177 6.29 -8.95 -16.30
C VAL A 177 5.90 -9.32 -17.73
N ALA A 178 6.78 -9.95 -18.50
CA ALA A 178 6.46 -10.48 -19.83
C ALA A 178 5.34 -11.52 -19.74
N LEU A 179 5.47 -12.50 -18.82
CA LEU A 179 4.41 -13.48 -18.57
C LEU A 179 3.07 -12.83 -18.23
N LEU A 180 3.06 -11.82 -17.34
CA LEU A 180 1.85 -11.08 -17.01
C LEU A 180 1.28 -10.33 -18.21
N THR A 181 2.13 -9.77 -19.07
CA THR A 181 1.71 -9.09 -20.29
C THR A 181 1.02 -10.05 -21.24
N ASP A 182 1.53 -11.28 -21.35
CA ASP A 182 0.96 -12.31 -22.22
C ASP A 182 -0.38 -12.84 -21.69
N VAL A 183 -0.49 -13.07 -20.38
CA VAL A 183 -1.68 -13.75 -19.81
C VAL A 183 -2.74 -12.77 -19.28
N TRP A 184 -2.36 -11.53 -18.94
CA TRP A 184 -3.24 -10.55 -18.30
C TRP A 184 -2.74 -9.09 -18.49
N PRO A 185 -2.73 -8.56 -19.73
CA PRO A 185 -2.17 -7.25 -20.04
C PRO A 185 -2.83 -6.10 -19.26
N GLU A 186 -4.13 -6.19 -18.99
CA GLU A 186 -4.87 -5.18 -18.19
C GLU A 186 -4.30 -5.07 -16.77
N LEU A 187 -3.86 -6.18 -16.18
CA LEU A 187 -3.23 -6.17 -14.87
C LEU A 187 -1.86 -5.49 -14.88
N VAL A 188 -1.10 -5.62 -15.97
CA VAL A 188 0.18 -4.89 -16.12
C VAL A 188 -0.07 -3.39 -16.19
N GLY A 189 -1.09 -2.97 -16.95
CA GLY A 189 -1.53 -1.57 -16.96
C GLY A 189 -1.94 -1.08 -15.56
N GLU A 190 -2.75 -1.86 -14.85
CA GLU A 190 -3.16 -1.54 -13.47
C GLU A 190 -1.97 -1.45 -12.50
N LEU A 191 -1.01 -2.38 -12.60
CA LEU A 191 0.21 -2.38 -11.79
C LEU A 191 1.05 -1.14 -12.08
N ALA A 192 1.23 -0.74 -13.35
CA ALA A 192 1.96 0.47 -13.70
C ALA A 192 1.31 1.74 -13.14
N GLU A 193 -0.02 1.73 -12.97
CA GLU A 193 -0.75 2.85 -12.40
C GLU A 193 -0.65 2.92 -10.87
N THR A 194 -0.55 1.77 -10.19
CA THR A 194 -0.63 1.65 -8.72
C THR A 194 0.71 1.34 -8.04
N VAL A 195 1.69 0.85 -8.78
CA VAL A 195 3.02 0.43 -8.30
C VAL A 195 4.08 1.11 -9.16
N THR A 196 5.01 1.79 -8.51
CA THR A 196 6.16 2.43 -9.14
C THR A 196 7.46 1.73 -8.78
N GLU A 197 7.56 1.14 -7.59
CA GLU A 197 8.80 0.55 -7.09
C GLU A 197 8.63 -0.94 -6.77
N VAL A 198 9.50 -1.79 -7.32
CA VAL A 198 9.61 -3.20 -6.96
C VAL A 198 10.92 -3.41 -6.21
N ALA A 199 10.83 -3.56 -4.89
CA ALA A 199 11.99 -3.73 -4.01
C ALA A 199 12.25 -5.22 -3.72
N LEU A 200 13.52 -5.59 -3.58
CA LEU A 200 13.92 -6.96 -3.25
C LEU A 200 14.12 -7.12 -1.74
N LEU A 201 13.45 -8.11 -1.17
CA LEU A 201 13.50 -8.45 0.25
C LEU A 201 14.32 -9.73 0.46
N ASP A 202 15.22 -9.72 1.44
CA ASP A 202 16.11 -10.82 1.81
C ASP A 202 15.97 -11.14 3.30
N GLY A 203 15.86 -12.43 3.65
CA GLY A 203 15.77 -12.94 5.02
C GLY A 203 14.41 -13.55 5.40
N ASP A 204 14.39 -14.41 6.43
CA ASP A 204 13.26 -15.30 6.71
C ASP A 204 12.11 -14.70 7.52
N ALA A 205 12.22 -13.43 7.95
CA ALA A 205 11.22 -12.84 8.85
C ALA A 205 9.89 -12.51 8.16
N LEU A 206 9.93 -12.23 6.85
CA LEU A 206 8.81 -11.71 6.07
C LEU A 206 8.75 -12.41 4.71
N ASP A 207 7.79 -13.32 4.50
CA ASP A 207 7.58 -13.95 3.17
C ASP A 207 6.90 -13.00 2.18
N ARG A 208 6.04 -12.10 2.69
CA ARG A 208 5.18 -11.17 1.94
C ARG A 208 4.88 -9.95 2.78
N PHE A 209 4.95 -8.77 2.19
CA PHE A 209 4.71 -7.53 2.91
C PHE A 209 4.38 -6.36 1.98
N THR A 210 3.25 -5.71 2.26
CA THR A 210 2.91 -4.37 1.77
C THR A 210 2.70 -3.47 2.98
N ASP A 211 3.30 -2.28 2.97
CA ASP A 211 3.11 -1.24 3.97
C ASP A 211 2.31 -0.10 3.38
N PHE A 212 1.17 0.21 4.00
CA PHE A 212 0.35 1.36 3.63
C PHE A 212 1.13 2.67 3.63
N THR A 213 2.16 2.82 4.47
CA THR A 213 2.89 4.09 4.55
C THR A 213 3.84 4.33 3.38
N VAL A 214 4.06 3.35 2.51
CA VAL A 214 4.85 3.48 1.27
C VAL A 214 4.02 2.97 0.09
N HIS A 215 2.88 3.62 -0.14
CA HIS A 215 2.04 3.39 -1.31
C HIS A 215 2.86 3.48 -2.60
N GLY A 216 2.62 2.54 -3.53
CA GLY A 216 3.37 2.45 -4.79
C GLY A 216 4.61 1.56 -4.73
N ALA A 217 4.92 0.95 -3.57
CA ALA A 217 6.03 -0.01 -3.45
C ALA A 217 5.52 -1.44 -3.22
N VAL A 218 6.06 -2.39 -3.97
CA VAL A 218 5.89 -3.83 -3.78
C VAL A 218 7.22 -4.45 -3.35
N LEU A 219 7.21 -5.24 -2.27
CA LEU A 219 8.38 -5.97 -1.80
C LEU A 219 8.29 -7.44 -2.22
N VAL A 220 9.18 -7.87 -3.10
CA VAL A 220 9.29 -9.27 -3.55
C VAL A 220 10.38 -9.96 -2.76
N HIS A 221 10.05 -11.07 -2.10
CA HIS A 221 11.05 -11.88 -1.40
C HIS A 221 11.98 -12.62 -2.38
N ARG A 222 13.30 -12.59 -2.17
CA ARG A 222 14.31 -13.19 -3.06
C ARG A 222 14.05 -14.66 -3.38
N ASN A 223 13.58 -15.44 -2.40
CA ASN A 223 13.19 -16.84 -2.63
C ASN A 223 12.07 -17.02 -3.66
N ARG A 224 11.35 -15.96 -4.08
CA ARG A 224 10.34 -16.01 -5.15
C ARG A 224 10.96 -15.95 -6.54
N LEU A 225 12.24 -15.61 -6.66
CA LEU A 225 12.92 -15.48 -7.95
C LEU A 225 13.51 -16.80 -8.46
N THR A 226 13.53 -17.84 -7.62
CA THR A 226 14.03 -19.17 -7.99
C THR A 226 12.89 -20.18 -8.14
N THR A 227 13.16 -21.34 -8.75
CA THR A 227 12.20 -22.44 -8.79
C THR A 227 11.91 -22.93 -7.36
N GLY A 228 10.63 -23.01 -7.02
CA GLY A 228 10.20 -23.45 -5.69
C GLY A 228 10.33 -24.97 -5.52
N ALA A 229 10.29 -25.43 -4.26
CA ALA A 229 10.29 -26.87 -3.96
C ALA A 229 9.10 -27.64 -4.59
N SER A 230 8.02 -26.96 -4.95
CA SER A 230 6.89 -27.56 -5.68
C SER A 230 7.10 -27.61 -7.19
N GLY A 231 8.27 -27.23 -7.71
CA GLY A 231 8.56 -27.17 -9.15
C GLY A 231 8.00 -25.92 -9.86
N LEU A 232 7.45 -24.94 -9.12
CA LEU A 232 6.97 -23.69 -9.73
C LEU A 232 8.15 -22.81 -10.17
N PRO A 233 8.22 -22.37 -11.44
CA PRO A 233 9.30 -21.53 -11.93
C PRO A 233 9.38 -20.18 -11.21
N GLY A 234 10.60 -19.64 -11.09
CA GLY A 234 10.87 -18.31 -10.51
C GLY A 234 10.00 -17.19 -11.13
N PRO A 235 9.93 -17.04 -12.45
CA PRO A 235 9.09 -16.02 -13.09
C PRO A 235 7.61 -16.10 -12.70
N VAL A 236 7.03 -17.31 -12.62
CA VAL A 236 5.63 -17.52 -12.19
C VAL A 236 5.44 -17.11 -10.73
N ARG A 237 6.39 -17.47 -9.86
CA ARG A 237 6.34 -17.12 -8.43
C ARG A 237 6.54 -15.63 -8.18
N CYS A 238 7.35 -14.98 -9.01
CA CYS A 238 7.55 -13.53 -9.02
C CYS A 238 6.28 -12.82 -9.52
N ALA A 239 5.67 -13.29 -10.61
CA ALA A 239 4.39 -12.78 -11.12
C ALA A 239 3.30 -12.90 -10.04
N GLU A 240 3.16 -14.05 -9.37
CA GLU A 240 2.22 -14.21 -8.24
C GLU A 240 2.46 -13.16 -7.14
N ALA A 241 3.72 -12.86 -6.81
CA ALA A 241 4.04 -11.84 -5.80
C ALA A 241 3.63 -10.43 -6.25
N LEU A 242 3.89 -10.07 -7.51
CA LEU A 242 3.45 -8.79 -8.08
C LEU A 242 1.93 -8.64 -8.06
N VAL A 243 1.20 -9.67 -8.49
CA VAL A 243 -0.27 -9.67 -8.45
C VAL A 243 -0.79 -9.56 -7.03
N HIS A 244 -0.18 -10.29 -6.09
CA HIS A 244 -0.61 -10.32 -4.70
C HIS A 244 -0.42 -8.97 -4.00
N GLU A 245 0.79 -8.40 -4.06
CA GLU A 245 1.09 -7.13 -3.39
C GLU A 245 0.50 -5.93 -4.17
N GLY A 246 0.43 -6.02 -5.50
CA GLY A 246 -0.29 -5.05 -6.33
C GLY A 246 -1.78 -4.99 -6.02
N ALA A 247 -2.42 -6.14 -5.77
CA ALA A 247 -3.82 -6.18 -5.33
C ALA A 247 -4.03 -5.48 -3.98
N HIS A 248 -3.08 -5.56 -3.05
CA HIS A 248 -3.12 -4.78 -1.81
C HIS A 248 -3.05 -3.29 -2.09
N SER A 249 -2.08 -2.85 -2.88
CA SER A 249 -1.92 -1.44 -3.25
C SER A 249 -3.17 -0.89 -3.95
N ARG A 250 -3.73 -1.66 -4.87
CA ARG A 250 -4.97 -1.34 -5.59
C ARG A 250 -6.18 -1.27 -4.66
N TYR A 251 -6.31 -2.21 -3.73
CA TYR A 251 -7.40 -2.21 -2.73
C TYR A 251 -7.31 -0.98 -1.83
N ASP A 252 -6.11 -0.66 -1.36
CA ASP A 252 -5.89 0.45 -0.45
C ASP A 252 -6.25 1.79 -1.12
N ALA A 253 -5.89 1.95 -2.41
CA ALA A 253 -6.29 3.10 -3.21
C ALA A 253 -7.81 3.16 -3.43
N ALA A 254 -8.48 2.03 -3.71
CA ALA A 254 -9.94 2.00 -3.87
C ALA A 254 -10.69 2.34 -2.57
N ALA A 255 -10.20 1.80 -1.45
CA ALA A 255 -10.81 2.00 -0.14
C ALA A 255 -10.76 3.46 0.31
N VAL A 256 -9.81 4.24 -0.23
CA VAL A 256 -9.77 5.69 -0.09
C VAL A 256 -11.01 6.32 -0.72
N ALA A 257 -11.31 6.06 -1.98
CA ALA A 257 -12.46 6.62 -2.67
C ALA A 257 -13.79 6.07 -2.14
N ARG A 258 -13.84 4.75 -1.90
CA ARG A 258 -15.06 4.00 -1.59
C ARG A 258 -14.77 2.93 -0.54
N PRO A 259 -15.03 3.19 0.74
CA PRO A 259 -14.77 2.23 1.81
C PRO A 259 -15.51 0.90 1.60
N PHE A 260 -14.83 -0.21 1.85
CA PHE A 260 -15.41 -1.56 1.78
C PHE A 260 -15.97 -2.07 3.11
N LEU A 261 -15.55 -1.45 4.22
CA LEU A 261 -16.02 -1.76 5.56
C LEU A 261 -16.87 -0.60 6.10
N LEU A 262 -17.91 -0.95 6.84
CA LEU A 262 -18.64 0.03 7.63
C LEU A 262 -17.73 0.61 8.71
N PRO A 263 -17.88 1.89 9.06
CA PRO A 263 -17.24 2.44 10.25
C PRO A 263 -17.67 1.63 11.47
N GLU A 264 -16.74 1.34 12.36
CA GLU A 264 -17.10 0.69 13.61
C GLU A 264 -18.00 1.62 14.43
N PRO A 265 -19.09 1.10 15.01
CA PRO A 265 -19.97 1.92 15.84
C PRO A 265 -19.13 2.47 17.00
N ALA A 266 -19.05 3.79 17.10
CA ALA A 266 -18.15 4.54 17.98
C ALA A 266 -18.39 4.34 19.50
N GLY A 267 -19.11 3.31 19.94
CA GLY A 267 -19.70 3.29 21.27
C GLY A 267 -20.26 1.96 21.77
N GLY A 268 -19.63 0.83 21.46
CA GLY A 268 -19.80 -0.37 22.29
C GLY A 268 -19.06 -0.23 23.62
N GLY A 269 -19.38 0.79 24.41
CA GLY A 269 -18.79 1.07 25.72
C GLY A 269 -19.09 -0.03 26.73
N GLY A 270 -18.37 -1.14 26.65
CA GLY A 270 -18.21 -2.05 27.78
C GLY A 270 -17.30 -1.38 28.80
N GLY A 271 -17.90 -0.67 29.75
CA GLY A 271 -17.21 -0.12 30.91
C GLY A 271 -16.44 -1.23 31.63
N GLY A 272 -15.12 -1.13 31.60
CA GLY A 272 -14.23 -2.08 32.24
C GLY A 272 -12.84 -1.46 32.35
N GLY A 273 -12.65 -0.63 33.37
CA GLY A 273 -11.36 -0.03 33.68
C GLY A 273 -10.31 -1.11 33.91
N GLY A 274 -9.39 -1.25 32.97
CA GLY A 274 -8.22 -2.10 33.09
C GLY A 274 -7.05 -1.39 32.42
N GLY A 275 -6.22 -0.74 33.23
CA GLY A 275 -5.00 -0.08 32.77
C GLY A 275 -4.07 -1.08 32.10
N GLY A 276 -3.95 -1.00 30.79
CA GLY A 276 -3.03 -1.80 29.98
C GLY A 276 -2.46 -0.96 28.85
N THR A 277 -1.19 -0.58 28.99
CA THR A 277 -0.34 0.14 28.03
C THR A 277 -0.02 -0.73 26.80
N PRO A 278 0.63 -0.20 25.74
CA PRO A 278 0.10 -0.17 24.38
C PRO A 278 0.70 -1.23 23.45
N GLY A 279 -0.17 -1.86 22.66
CA GLY A 279 0.14 -2.59 21.43
C GLY A 279 -0.96 -2.33 20.40
N ARG A 280 -1.30 -1.05 20.25
CA ARG A 280 -2.60 -0.52 19.79
C ARG A 280 -2.88 -0.86 18.32
N THR A 281 -3.50 -2.02 18.07
CA THR A 281 -4.56 -2.10 17.07
C THR A 281 -5.59 -1.03 17.39
N ASP A 282 -6.14 -0.33 16.40
CA ASP A 282 -7.16 0.69 16.66
C ASP A 282 -8.22 0.12 17.62
N PRO A 283 -8.42 0.72 18.81
CA PRO A 283 -9.34 0.20 19.81
C PRO A 283 -10.75 0.25 19.23
N GLY A 284 -11.20 -0.89 18.72
CA GLY A 284 -12.42 -1.04 17.94
C GLY A 284 -12.33 -2.16 16.90
N ALA A 285 -11.15 -2.35 16.29
CA ALA A 285 -10.94 -3.20 15.12
C ALA A 285 -11.55 -4.60 15.32
N LEU A 286 -12.59 -4.96 14.57
CA LEU A 286 -13.17 -6.31 14.60
C LEU A 286 -12.09 -7.33 14.23
N LEU A 287 -11.62 -8.07 15.23
CA LEU A 287 -10.63 -9.13 15.06
C LEU A 287 -11.34 -10.44 14.72
N VAL A 288 -10.96 -11.03 13.60
CA VAL A 288 -11.51 -12.29 13.12
C VAL A 288 -10.43 -13.36 13.18
N THR A 289 -10.76 -14.51 13.77
CA THR A 289 -9.96 -15.72 13.65
C THR A 289 -10.06 -16.21 12.22
N THR A 290 -8.94 -16.24 11.51
CA THR A 290 -8.93 -16.76 10.14
C THR A 290 -8.30 -18.14 10.19
N PRO A 291 -8.87 -19.18 9.61
CA PRO A 291 -8.19 -20.48 9.53
C PRO A 291 -6.88 -20.43 8.71
N LEU A 292 -6.63 -19.32 8.01
CA LEU A 292 -5.40 -19.05 7.29
C LEU A 292 -4.23 -18.60 8.18
N ARG A 293 -4.46 -18.26 9.47
CA ARG A 293 -3.45 -17.89 10.50
C ARG A 293 -3.98 -18.11 11.91
N ALA A 294 -3.16 -18.61 12.84
CA ALA A 294 -3.59 -18.90 14.21
C ALA A 294 -4.02 -17.64 15.01
N ASP A 295 -3.43 -16.49 14.67
CA ASP A 295 -3.61 -15.20 15.34
C ASP A 295 -4.78 -14.40 14.72
N PRO A 296 -5.73 -13.89 15.54
CA PRO A 296 -6.80 -13.01 15.06
C PRO A 296 -6.26 -11.77 14.33
N ARG A 297 -6.91 -11.37 13.25
CA ARG A 297 -6.51 -10.20 12.44
C ARG A 297 -7.70 -9.26 12.21
N PRO A 298 -7.45 -7.95 12.02
CA PRO A 298 -8.50 -7.02 11.64
C PRO A 298 -9.24 -7.52 10.39
N LEU A 299 -10.57 -7.40 10.37
CA LEU A 299 -11.42 -7.78 9.23
C LEU A 299 -10.92 -7.14 7.91
N SER A 300 -10.43 -5.90 7.96
CA SER A 300 -9.84 -5.21 6.80
C SER A 300 -8.68 -5.98 6.17
N GLY A 301 -7.84 -6.63 6.97
CA GLY A 301 -6.77 -7.49 6.49
C GLY A 301 -7.28 -8.75 5.80
N LEU A 302 -8.42 -9.28 6.23
CA LEU A 302 -9.07 -10.42 5.57
C LEU A 302 -9.70 -10.03 4.23
N VAL A 303 -10.37 -8.87 4.13
CA VAL A 303 -10.89 -8.37 2.84
C VAL A 303 -9.76 -8.22 1.83
N ARG A 304 -8.70 -7.49 2.20
CA ARG A 304 -7.48 -7.34 1.39
C ARG A 304 -6.92 -8.66 0.90
N ARG A 305 -6.76 -9.62 1.82
CA ARG A 305 -6.23 -10.95 1.51
C ARG A 305 -7.14 -11.72 0.55
N THR A 306 -8.45 -11.62 0.71
CA THR A 306 -9.42 -12.33 -0.14
C THR A 306 -9.32 -11.85 -1.58
N VAL A 307 -9.24 -10.53 -1.80
CA VAL A 307 -9.05 -9.95 -3.14
C VAL A 307 -7.73 -10.40 -3.77
N ALA A 308 -6.63 -10.33 -3.01
CA ALA A 308 -5.33 -10.80 -3.50
C ALA A 308 -5.34 -12.30 -3.84
N LEU A 309 -6.03 -13.13 -3.05
CA LEU A 309 -6.18 -14.57 -3.35
C LEU A 309 -7.00 -14.81 -4.62
N ALA A 310 -8.15 -14.13 -4.79
CA ALA A 310 -8.98 -14.26 -5.98
C ALA A 310 -8.21 -13.87 -7.26
N ARG A 311 -7.47 -12.76 -7.22
CA ARG A 311 -6.60 -12.35 -8.34
C ARG A 311 -5.48 -13.35 -8.61
N CYS A 312 -4.87 -13.93 -7.58
CA CYS A 312 -3.91 -15.01 -7.79
C CYS A 312 -4.56 -16.25 -8.42
N VAL A 313 -5.81 -16.61 -8.07
CA VAL A 313 -6.52 -17.73 -8.73
C VAL A 313 -6.69 -17.44 -10.23
N LEU A 314 -7.17 -16.24 -10.57
CA LEU A 314 -7.32 -15.81 -11.96
C LEU A 314 -6.00 -15.84 -12.75
N LEU A 315 -4.90 -15.38 -12.15
CA LEU A 315 -3.57 -15.47 -12.75
C LEU A 315 -3.24 -16.91 -13.16
N TYR A 316 -3.37 -17.87 -12.24
CA TYR A 316 -3.00 -19.25 -12.54
C TYR A 316 -3.93 -19.92 -13.55
N ARG A 317 -5.22 -19.53 -13.59
CA ARG A 317 -6.14 -19.99 -14.65
C ARG A 317 -5.71 -19.47 -16.03
N ARG A 318 -5.33 -18.20 -16.12
CA ARG A 318 -4.83 -17.60 -17.37
C ARG A 318 -3.52 -18.22 -17.84
N ILE A 319 -2.59 -18.49 -16.92
CA ILE A 319 -1.35 -19.25 -17.21
C ILE A 319 -1.68 -20.64 -17.76
N ALA A 320 -2.61 -21.36 -17.12
CA ALA A 320 -3.02 -22.69 -17.59
C ALA A 320 -3.71 -22.64 -18.98
N ALA A 321 -4.47 -21.58 -19.26
CA ALA A 321 -5.17 -21.39 -20.53
C ALA A 321 -4.24 -21.03 -21.70
N LEU A 322 -3.06 -20.46 -21.44
CA LEU A 322 -2.12 -20.07 -22.49
C LEU A 322 -1.69 -21.27 -23.36
N GLY A 323 -1.52 -22.46 -22.74
CA GLY A 323 -1.40 -23.75 -23.43
C GLY A 323 -0.24 -23.91 -24.42
N THR A 324 0.59 -22.89 -24.63
CA THR A 324 1.62 -22.84 -25.66
C THR A 324 2.83 -23.70 -25.30
N PRO A 325 3.33 -24.54 -26.23
CA PRO A 325 4.59 -25.25 -26.05
C PRO A 325 5.72 -24.28 -25.66
N GLY A 326 6.50 -24.64 -24.65
CA GLY A 326 7.61 -23.81 -24.15
C GLY A 326 7.21 -22.70 -23.17
N THR A 327 5.92 -22.56 -22.84
CA THR A 327 5.46 -21.64 -21.79
C THR A 327 5.20 -22.38 -20.47
N PRO A 328 5.38 -21.71 -19.32
CA PRO A 328 4.99 -22.27 -18.03
C PRO A 328 3.49 -22.62 -18.05
N GLY A 329 3.14 -23.89 -17.85
CA GLY A 329 1.75 -24.36 -17.95
C GLY A 329 1.41 -25.18 -19.19
N ALA A 330 2.35 -25.37 -20.13
CA ALA A 330 2.16 -26.24 -21.29
C ALA A 330 1.74 -27.67 -20.86
N PRO A 331 0.67 -28.25 -21.44
CA PRO A 331 0.17 -29.56 -21.06
C PRO A 331 1.26 -30.65 -21.10
N GLY A 332 1.23 -31.56 -20.12
CA GLY A 332 2.17 -32.68 -20.03
C GLY A 332 3.53 -32.36 -19.39
N THR A 333 3.75 -31.12 -18.95
CA THR A 333 4.98 -30.73 -18.24
C THR A 333 4.86 -30.83 -16.72
N LEU A 334 5.97 -31.04 -16.01
CA LEU A 334 6.02 -30.95 -14.54
C LEU A 334 5.60 -29.56 -14.03
N GLU A 335 5.90 -28.52 -14.81
CA GLU A 335 5.50 -27.14 -14.50
C GLU A 335 3.99 -26.96 -14.55
N ALA A 336 3.30 -27.55 -15.54
CA ALA A 336 1.85 -27.52 -15.61
C ALA A 336 1.18 -28.20 -14.40
N ALA A 337 1.72 -29.33 -13.95
CA ALA A 337 1.25 -29.98 -12.72
C ALA A 337 1.48 -29.08 -11.49
N ALA A 338 2.62 -28.40 -11.40
CA ALA A 338 2.92 -27.46 -10.32
C ALA A 338 1.99 -26.23 -10.32
N VAL A 339 1.69 -25.67 -11.50
CA VAL A 339 0.74 -24.56 -11.72
C VAL A 339 -0.66 -24.99 -11.29
N ALA A 340 -1.15 -26.14 -11.75
CA ALA A 340 -2.47 -26.66 -11.39
C ALA A 340 -2.59 -26.94 -9.87
N ALA A 341 -1.58 -27.56 -9.28
CA ALA A 341 -1.55 -27.83 -7.84
C ALA A 341 -1.54 -26.53 -7.01
N ARG A 342 -0.86 -25.49 -7.52
CA ARG A 342 -0.82 -24.17 -6.86
C ARG A 342 -2.16 -23.44 -6.97
N GLU A 343 -2.78 -23.44 -8.15
CA GLU A 343 -4.12 -22.89 -8.35
C GLU A 343 -5.10 -23.53 -7.37
N ALA A 344 -5.11 -24.87 -7.25
CA ALA A 344 -6.04 -25.55 -6.36
C ALA A 344 -5.88 -25.12 -4.90
N ARG A 345 -4.65 -24.93 -4.43
CA ARG A 345 -4.37 -24.41 -3.08
C ARG A 345 -4.84 -22.97 -2.89
N LEU A 346 -4.68 -22.12 -3.91
CA LEU A 346 -5.13 -20.73 -3.88
C LEU A 346 -6.66 -20.67 -3.87
N THR A 347 -7.33 -21.46 -4.71
CA THR A 347 -8.80 -21.57 -4.76
C THR A 347 -9.37 -22.04 -3.42
N ALA A 348 -8.79 -23.07 -2.81
CA ALA A 348 -9.20 -23.52 -1.47
C ALA A 348 -9.03 -22.42 -0.40
N SER A 349 -7.91 -21.69 -0.45
CA SER A 349 -7.65 -20.57 0.47
C SER A 349 -8.62 -19.39 0.24
N ALA A 350 -8.96 -19.12 -1.02
CA ALA A 350 -9.88 -18.05 -1.39
C ALA A 350 -11.31 -18.35 -0.91
N ARG A 351 -11.79 -19.59 -1.13
CA ARG A 351 -13.09 -20.07 -0.62
C ARG A 351 -13.20 -19.87 0.89
N GLN A 352 -12.19 -20.35 1.62
CA GLN A 352 -12.14 -20.23 3.06
C GLN A 352 -12.18 -18.76 3.54
N ALA A 353 -11.50 -17.86 2.82
CA ALA A 353 -11.54 -16.43 3.12
C ALA A 353 -12.91 -15.81 2.82
N VAL A 354 -13.52 -16.18 1.69
CA VAL A 354 -14.88 -15.78 1.29
C VAL A 354 -15.92 -16.25 2.30
N ASP A 355 -15.87 -17.50 2.73
CA ASP A 355 -16.79 -18.05 3.74
C ASP A 355 -16.70 -17.28 5.06
N THR A 356 -15.47 -16.99 5.49
CA THR A 356 -15.21 -16.19 6.69
C THR A 356 -15.77 -14.77 6.53
N LEU A 357 -15.53 -14.10 5.40
CA LEU A 357 -16.08 -12.75 5.16
C LEU A 357 -17.60 -12.73 5.03
N THR A 358 -18.20 -13.79 4.49
CA THR A 358 -19.65 -13.92 4.37
C THR A 358 -20.32 -13.96 5.74
N ALA A 359 -19.71 -14.66 6.70
CA ALA A 359 -20.14 -14.66 8.11
C ALA A 359 -20.03 -13.27 8.78
N HIS A 360 -19.23 -12.37 8.21
CA HIS A 360 -19.06 -10.98 8.65
C HIS A 360 -19.62 -9.96 7.65
N SER A 361 -20.51 -10.38 6.74
CA SER A 361 -21.08 -9.52 5.68
C SER A 361 -21.83 -8.30 6.20
N GLY A 362 -22.35 -8.36 7.43
CA GLY A 362 -22.96 -7.24 8.14
C GLY A 362 -22.00 -6.10 8.48
N ALA A 363 -20.67 -6.33 8.43
CA ALA A 363 -19.65 -5.30 8.62
C ALA A 363 -19.16 -4.69 7.29
N LEU A 364 -19.66 -5.17 6.15
CA LEU A 364 -19.28 -4.67 4.82
C LEU A 364 -20.23 -3.55 4.37
N THR A 365 -19.70 -2.61 3.57
CA THR A 365 -20.55 -1.68 2.79
C THR A 365 -21.17 -2.41 1.60
N ASP A 366 -22.06 -1.75 0.84
CA ASP A 366 -22.55 -2.31 -0.44
C ASP A 366 -21.40 -2.59 -1.41
N ALA A 367 -20.42 -1.69 -1.48
CA ALA A 367 -19.22 -1.90 -2.28
C ALA A 367 -18.39 -3.09 -1.78
N GLY A 368 -18.29 -3.28 -0.46
CA GLY A 368 -17.62 -4.43 0.14
C GLY A 368 -18.32 -5.75 -0.17
N ARG A 369 -19.66 -5.77 -0.14
CA ARG A 369 -20.46 -6.95 -0.53
C ARG A 369 -20.30 -7.29 -2.01
N ALA A 370 -20.41 -6.30 -2.89
CA ALA A 370 -20.21 -6.52 -4.33
C ALA A 370 -18.80 -7.09 -4.63
N LEU A 371 -17.76 -6.56 -3.97
CA LEU A 371 -16.40 -7.07 -4.10
C LEU A 371 -16.25 -8.50 -3.55
N LEU A 372 -16.93 -8.83 -2.44
CA LEU A 372 -16.98 -10.19 -1.90
C LEU A 372 -17.65 -11.15 -2.89
N ASP A 373 -18.76 -10.75 -3.52
CA ASP A 373 -19.48 -11.55 -4.51
C ASP A 373 -18.61 -11.87 -5.73
N GLU A 374 -17.85 -10.90 -6.23
CA GLU A 374 -16.85 -11.11 -7.30
C GLU A 374 -15.76 -12.10 -6.88
N CYS A 375 -15.22 -11.97 -5.66
CA CYS A 375 -14.22 -12.92 -5.13
C CYS A 375 -14.79 -14.34 -5.01
N ALA A 376 -16.07 -14.44 -4.62
CA ALA A 376 -16.78 -15.70 -4.48
C ALA A 376 -17.03 -16.35 -5.85
N ALA A 377 -17.39 -15.58 -6.88
CA ALA A 377 -17.56 -16.06 -8.25
C ALA A 377 -16.28 -16.71 -8.78
N VAL A 378 -15.14 -16.00 -8.68
CA VAL A 378 -13.82 -16.54 -9.06
C VAL A 378 -13.53 -17.86 -8.33
N SER A 379 -13.89 -17.97 -7.06
CA SER A 379 -13.60 -19.16 -6.26
C SER A 379 -14.49 -20.38 -6.61
N ARG A 380 -15.62 -20.18 -7.31
CA ARG A 380 -16.59 -21.24 -7.66
C ARG A 380 -16.42 -21.81 -9.07
N GLU A 381 -16.14 -20.98 -10.08
CA GLU A 381 -16.16 -21.33 -11.52
C GLU A 381 -15.52 -22.70 -11.86
N ARG A 382 -14.33 -23.02 -11.32
CA ARG A 382 -13.63 -24.28 -11.65
C ARG A 382 -14.35 -25.55 -11.18
N GLU A 383 -15.21 -25.44 -10.18
CA GLU A 383 -16.01 -26.60 -9.73
C GLU A 383 -17.17 -26.89 -10.67
N GLU A 384 -17.77 -25.85 -11.24
CA GLU A 384 -18.84 -25.97 -12.22
C GLU A 384 -18.28 -26.54 -13.53
N GLU A 385 -17.14 -26.05 -13.99
CA GLU A 385 -16.41 -26.60 -15.15
C GLU A 385 -16.06 -28.08 -14.95
N ARG A 386 -15.55 -28.46 -13.77
CA ARG A 386 -15.23 -29.87 -13.47
C ARG A 386 -16.45 -30.77 -13.40
N LYS A 387 -17.56 -30.30 -12.84
CA LYS A 387 -18.83 -31.05 -12.83
C LYS A 387 -19.33 -31.26 -14.25
N GLN A 388 -19.31 -30.21 -15.07
CA GLN A 388 -19.70 -30.30 -16.49
C GLN A 388 -18.78 -31.23 -17.29
N GLU A 389 -17.47 -31.23 -17.04
CA GLU A 389 -16.52 -32.14 -17.69
C GLU A 389 -16.72 -33.60 -17.26
N GLN A 390 -17.05 -33.86 -15.99
CA GLN A 390 -17.38 -35.21 -15.49
C GLN A 390 -18.72 -35.75 -16.00
N GLU A 391 -19.67 -34.85 -16.29
CA GLU A 391 -20.98 -35.20 -16.84
C GLU A 391 -20.98 -35.35 -18.36
N ARG A 392 -19.85 -35.07 -19.03
CA ARG A 392 -19.73 -35.14 -20.49
C ARG A 392 -19.47 -36.60 -20.92
N PRO A 393 -20.42 -37.24 -21.65
CA PRO A 393 -20.40 -38.68 -21.92
C PRO A 393 -19.31 -39.13 -22.91
#